data_AF-A0A1W6WYL8-F1
#
_entry.id   AF-A0A1W6WYL8-F1
#
_cell.length_a   1.000
_cell.length_b   1.000
_cell.length_c   1.000
_cell.angle_alpha   90.00
_cell.angle_beta   90.00
_cell.angle_gamma   90.00
#
_symmetry.space_group_name_H-M   'P 1'
#
loop_
_entity.id
_entity.type
_entity.pdbx_description
1 polymer ?
#
loop_
_entity_poly.entity_id
_entity_poly.type
_entity_poly.pdbx_seq_one_letter_code
_entity_poly.pdbx_strand_id
1 'polypeptide(L)'
;MKIDVEGEKAMYTGLRVKVTVKKEFHQMINEINNEESDFCDYVDQFSFLANFVKLKRSELIPSGITAYMPTGWEIGEYPKEQATDGFERQFNTITGLWAFQCCLKNYNDVVEHFLTDVLANIIQSSQHIETKNEEEDASKLFEYVNGEIVKV
;
A
#
# COMPACT_ATOMS: atom_id res chain seq x y z
N MET A 1 18.92 35.37 -10.66
CA MET A 1 18.91 34.01 -11.20
C MET A 1 18.20 33.13 -10.18
N LYS A 2 16.89 32.92 -10.38
CA LYS A 2 16.14 31.95 -9.58
C LYS A 2 16.44 30.59 -10.17
N ILE A 3 17.03 29.72 -9.38
CA ILE A 3 17.14 28.31 -9.72
C ILE A 3 15.76 27.76 -9.38
N ASP A 4 14.89 27.68 -10.37
CA ASP A 4 13.69 26.84 -10.25
C ASP A 4 14.20 25.40 -10.26
N VAL A 5 14.36 24.83 -9.08
CA VAL A 5 14.50 23.38 -8.92
C VAL A 5 13.14 22.83 -9.31
N GLU A 6 13.04 22.19 -10.48
CA GLU A 6 11.87 21.40 -10.86
C GLU A 6 11.64 20.39 -9.73
N GLY A 7 10.71 20.67 -8.83
CA GLY A 7 10.29 19.72 -7.83
C GLY A 7 9.65 18.55 -8.57
N GLU A 8 10.28 17.38 -8.52
CA GLU A 8 9.79 16.17 -9.17
C GLU A 8 8.29 16.00 -8.90
N LYS A 9 7.51 16.12 -9.97
CA LYS A 9 6.05 15.96 -9.89
C LYS A 9 5.78 14.46 -9.75
N ALA A 10 5.60 13.99 -8.51
CA ALA A 10 5.16 12.62 -8.31
C ALA A 10 3.74 12.41 -8.85
N MET A 11 3.60 11.32 -9.58
CA MET A 11 2.37 10.88 -10.20
C MET A 11 1.57 9.99 -9.25
N TYR A 12 0.25 9.91 -9.47
CA TYR A 12 -0.59 8.99 -8.70
C TYR A 12 -0.25 7.54 -9.04
N THR A 13 -0.10 6.73 -8.00
CA THR A 13 0.09 5.28 -8.12
C THR A 13 -0.95 4.58 -7.25
N GLY A 14 -1.77 3.76 -7.89
CA GLY A 14 -2.66 2.82 -7.23
C GLY A 14 -1.88 1.61 -6.74
N LEU A 15 -2.27 1.09 -5.58
CA LEU A 15 -1.75 -0.12 -4.96
C LEU A 15 -2.92 -1.03 -4.59
N ARG A 16 -2.88 -2.29 -5.04
CA ARG A 16 -3.81 -3.38 -4.69
C ARG A 16 -3.05 -4.49 -4.00
N VAL A 17 -3.50 -4.88 -2.81
CA VAL A 17 -2.85 -5.91 -1.99
C VAL A 17 -3.89 -6.88 -1.47
N LYS A 18 -3.60 -8.17 -1.62
CA LYS A 18 -4.32 -9.28 -0.99
C LYS A 18 -3.31 -10.33 -0.56
N VAL A 19 -3.04 -10.40 0.73
CA VAL A 19 -1.92 -11.15 1.32
C VAL A 19 -2.33 -11.84 2.60
N THR A 20 -1.52 -12.80 3.04
CA THR A 20 -1.61 -13.35 4.39
C THR A 20 -0.49 -12.79 5.24
N VAL A 21 -0.82 -12.09 6.32
CA VAL A 21 0.12 -11.47 7.26
C VAL A 21 0.61 -12.50 8.30
N LYS A 22 1.90 -12.47 8.64
CA LYS A 22 2.47 -13.31 9.71
C LYS A 22 1.84 -12.94 11.07
N LYS A 23 1.70 -13.94 11.93
CA LYS A 23 0.89 -13.84 13.16
C LYS A 23 1.38 -12.75 14.12
N GLU A 24 2.69 -12.54 14.21
CA GLU A 24 3.33 -11.53 15.06
C GLU A 24 2.97 -10.08 14.67
N PHE A 25 2.47 -9.84 13.46
CA PHE A 25 2.07 -8.51 12.98
C PHE A 25 0.54 -8.31 12.97
N HIS A 26 -0.25 -9.29 13.40
CA HIS A 26 -1.72 -9.21 13.33
C HIS A 26 -2.29 -8.05 14.13
N GLN A 27 -1.73 -7.75 15.30
CA GLN A 27 -2.20 -6.63 16.11
C GLN A 27 -2.01 -5.30 15.36
N MET A 28 -0.78 -5.03 14.91
CA MET A 28 -0.43 -3.82 14.15
C MET A 28 -1.34 -3.65 12.93
N ILE A 29 -1.52 -4.70 12.12
CA ILE A 29 -2.34 -4.59 10.92
C ILE A 29 -3.83 -4.43 11.25
N ASN A 30 -4.33 -5.05 12.32
CA ASN A 30 -5.71 -4.85 12.75
C ASN A 30 -5.98 -3.40 13.17
N GLU A 31 -5.08 -2.83 13.98
CA GLU A 31 -5.17 -1.46 14.49
C GLU A 31 -5.04 -0.46 13.32
N ILE A 32 -4.06 -0.61 12.43
CA ILE A 32 -3.93 0.24 11.21
C ILE A 32 -5.14 0.13 10.27
N ASN A 33 -5.75 -1.05 10.17
CA ASN A 33 -6.85 -1.26 9.22
C ASN A 33 -8.21 -0.73 9.74
N ASN A 34 -8.44 -0.81 11.05
CA ASN A 34 -9.75 -0.63 11.68
C ASN A 34 -9.81 0.50 12.72
N GLU A 35 -8.68 1.04 13.16
CA GLU A 35 -8.55 2.06 14.21
C GLU A 35 -7.79 3.29 13.68
N GLU A 36 -7.60 4.32 14.51
CA GLU A 36 -6.82 5.52 14.17
C GLU A 36 -5.32 5.30 14.50
N SER A 37 -4.70 4.32 13.85
CA SER A 37 -3.28 3.99 14.01
C SER A 37 -2.54 3.95 12.68
N ASP A 38 -1.25 4.28 12.72
CA ASP A 38 -0.38 4.32 11.55
C ASP A 38 0.91 3.51 11.79
N PHE A 39 1.65 3.19 10.73
CA PHE A 39 2.93 2.48 10.85
C PHE A 39 3.95 3.21 11.75
N CYS A 40 3.86 4.53 11.90
CA CYS A 40 4.75 5.29 12.77
C CYS A 40 4.59 4.93 14.25
N ASP A 41 3.40 4.50 14.68
CA ASP A 41 3.11 4.14 16.06
C ASP A 41 3.84 2.86 16.51
N TYR A 42 4.33 2.07 15.56
CA TYR A 42 4.98 0.77 15.82
C TYR A 42 6.49 0.76 15.58
N VAL A 43 7.12 1.90 15.30
CA VAL A 43 8.56 1.97 15.00
C VAL A 43 9.41 1.45 16.15
N ASP A 44 9.01 1.71 17.40
CA ASP A 44 9.72 1.23 18.59
C ASP A 44 9.65 -0.30 18.74
N GLN A 45 8.59 -0.93 18.23
CA GLN A 45 8.41 -2.38 18.22
C GLN A 45 9.06 -3.04 17.00
N PHE A 46 9.00 -2.38 15.84
CA PHE A 46 9.40 -2.90 14.54
C PHE A 46 10.30 -1.90 13.81
N SER A 47 11.60 -2.01 14.07
CA SER A 47 12.59 -1.05 13.55
C SER A 47 12.69 -0.98 12.02
N PHE A 48 12.25 -2.00 11.30
CA PHE A 48 12.20 -1.98 9.82
C PHE A 48 11.25 -0.90 9.28
N LEU A 49 10.30 -0.41 10.08
CA LEU A 49 9.39 0.67 9.69
C LEU A 49 10.06 2.06 9.67
N ALA A 50 11.21 2.22 10.34
CA ALA A 50 11.78 3.54 10.64
C ALA A 50 12.14 4.40 9.42
N ASN A 51 12.43 3.78 8.28
CA ASN A 51 12.70 4.50 7.04
C ASN A 51 11.40 4.81 6.30
N PHE A 52 10.50 3.84 6.19
CA PHE A 52 9.23 3.97 5.51
C PHE A 52 8.38 5.12 6.08
N VAL A 53 8.25 5.22 7.40
CA VAL A 53 7.38 6.22 8.04
C VAL A 53 7.87 7.67 7.89
N LYS A 54 9.11 7.86 7.45
CA LYS A 54 9.66 9.20 7.13
C LYS A 54 9.31 9.64 5.71
N LEU A 55 8.83 8.72 4.88
CA LEU A 55 8.44 9.01 3.51
C LEU A 55 7.11 9.76 3.51
N LYS A 56 7.06 10.78 2.67
CA LYS A 56 5.88 11.62 2.50
C LYS A 56 4.74 10.77 1.93
N ARG A 57 3.55 10.84 2.53
CA ARG A 57 2.35 10.05 2.18
C ARG A 57 2.40 8.58 2.62
N SER A 58 3.38 8.15 3.39
CA SER A 58 3.42 6.79 3.93
C SER A 58 2.20 6.47 4.80
N GLU A 59 1.66 7.47 5.50
CA GLU A 59 0.43 7.41 6.30
C GLU A 59 -0.84 7.11 5.48
N LEU A 60 -0.77 7.26 4.16
CA LEU A 60 -1.91 6.96 3.27
C LEU A 60 -1.95 5.49 2.84
N ILE A 61 -1.06 4.62 3.30
CA ILE A 61 -1.16 3.18 3.05
C ILE A 61 -1.60 2.53 4.37
N PRO A 62 -2.74 1.79 4.42
CA PRO A 62 -3.57 1.29 3.31
C PRO A 62 -4.82 2.16 2.98
N SER A 63 -4.92 3.39 3.49
CA SER A 63 -6.19 4.15 3.56
C SER A 63 -6.38 5.24 2.50
N GLY A 64 -5.42 5.42 1.61
CA GLY A 64 -5.32 6.52 0.66
C GLY A 64 -6.46 6.55 -0.36
N ILE A 65 -7.04 7.73 -0.53
CA ILE A 65 -8.25 7.95 -1.33
C ILE A 65 -8.03 7.56 -2.79
N THR A 66 -8.94 6.72 -3.27
CA THR A 66 -8.93 6.07 -4.57
C THR A 66 -9.58 6.89 -5.70
N ALA A 67 -10.14 8.07 -5.41
CA ALA A 67 -10.75 8.98 -6.39
C ALA A 67 -9.82 9.40 -7.56
N TYR A 68 -8.52 9.15 -7.44
CA TYR A 68 -7.51 9.38 -8.47
C TYR A 68 -6.90 8.07 -9.00
N MET A 69 -7.54 6.92 -8.79
CA MET A 69 -7.06 5.64 -9.30
C MET A 69 -7.14 5.58 -10.82
N PRO A 70 -6.11 5.07 -11.51
CA PRO A 70 -6.07 5.17 -12.97
C PRO A 70 -7.15 4.41 -13.74
N THR A 71 -7.85 3.42 -13.17
CA THR A 71 -8.89 2.63 -13.89
C THR A 71 -9.69 1.75 -12.92
N GLY A 72 -10.94 1.39 -13.29
CA GLY A 72 -11.70 0.11 -13.09
C GLY A 72 -11.68 -0.68 -11.77
N TRP A 73 -10.84 -0.33 -10.81
CA TRP A 73 -10.70 -0.97 -9.51
C TRP A 73 -11.81 -0.57 -8.55
N GLU A 74 -12.62 0.40 -8.96
CA GLU A 74 -13.84 0.82 -8.30
C GLU A 74 -14.99 0.89 -9.29
N ILE A 75 -16.17 0.62 -8.78
CA ILE A 75 -17.45 0.79 -9.47
C ILE A 75 -18.37 1.68 -8.63
N GLY A 76 -19.26 2.40 -9.30
CA GLY A 76 -20.19 3.31 -8.67
C GLY A 76 -19.85 4.78 -8.90
N GLU A 77 -20.46 5.66 -8.12
CA GLU A 77 -20.30 7.11 -8.21
C GLU A 77 -19.78 7.66 -6.89
N TYR A 78 -18.91 8.68 -6.98
CA TYR A 78 -18.41 9.40 -5.82
C TYR A 78 -19.53 9.94 -4.94
N PRO A 79 -19.46 9.79 -3.59
CA PRO A 79 -18.40 9.17 -2.78
C PRO A 79 -18.71 7.71 -2.35
N LYS A 80 -19.52 6.99 -3.13
CA LYS A 80 -20.05 5.66 -2.81
C LYS A 80 -19.44 4.56 -3.67
N GLU A 81 -18.23 4.79 -4.17
CA GLU A 81 -17.48 3.79 -4.88
C GLU A 81 -17.28 2.53 -4.03
N GLN A 82 -17.30 1.38 -4.69
CA GLN A 82 -17.02 0.08 -4.09
C GLN A 82 -15.82 -0.52 -4.78
N ALA A 83 -14.90 -1.10 -4.00
CA ALA A 83 -13.80 -1.83 -4.58
C ALA A 83 -14.33 -3.04 -5.35
N THR A 84 -13.63 -3.40 -6.43
CA THR A 84 -13.91 -4.63 -7.17
C THR A 84 -13.02 -5.76 -6.68
N ASP A 85 -13.37 -7.00 -7.03
CA ASP A 85 -12.52 -8.18 -6.84
C ASP A 85 -12.09 -8.47 -5.39
N GLY A 86 -12.83 -8.00 -4.39
CA GLY A 86 -12.56 -8.26 -2.97
C GLY A 86 -11.34 -7.51 -2.44
N PHE A 87 -11.07 -6.31 -2.96
CA PHE A 87 -10.03 -5.39 -2.45
C PHE A 87 -10.58 -4.34 -1.48
N GLU A 88 -11.82 -4.51 -1.01
CA GLU A 88 -12.33 -3.74 0.13
C GLU A 88 -11.34 -3.83 1.29
N ARG A 89 -11.03 -2.68 1.89
CA ARG A 89 -10.11 -2.61 3.03
C ARG A 89 -10.65 -3.47 4.17
N GLN A 90 -9.94 -4.54 4.49
CA GLN A 90 -10.35 -5.51 5.49
C GLN A 90 -9.15 -6.27 6.05
N PHE A 91 -9.25 -6.66 7.32
CA PHE A 91 -8.31 -7.57 7.95
C PHE A 91 -9.06 -8.66 8.72
N ASN A 92 -8.73 -9.93 8.45
CA ASN A 92 -9.25 -11.06 9.19
C ASN A 92 -8.18 -11.54 10.18
N THR A 93 -8.38 -11.25 11.47
CA THR A 93 -7.45 -11.60 12.55
C THR A 93 -7.29 -13.10 12.79
N ILE A 94 -8.22 -13.94 12.33
CA ILE A 94 -8.15 -15.40 12.48
C ILE A 94 -7.24 -15.99 11.40
N THR A 95 -7.38 -15.54 10.15
CA THR A 95 -6.64 -16.10 9.00
C THR A 95 -5.38 -15.31 8.65
N GLY A 96 -5.27 -14.06 9.13
CA GLY A 96 -4.25 -13.11 8.70
C GLY A 96 -4.49 -12.54 7.31
N LEU A 97 -5.65 -12.80 6.69
CA LEU A 97 -5.97 -12.23 5.38
C LEU A 97 -6.11 -10.71 5.49
N TRP A 98 -5.25 -9.99 4.78
CA TRP A 98 -5.32 -8.54 4.64
C TRP A 98 -5.56 -8.22 3.17
N ALA A 99 -6.61 -7.46 2.89
CA ALA A 99 -6.90 -6.96 1.57
C ALA A 99 -7.19 -5.46 1.63
N PHE A 100 -6.67 -4.71 0.67
CA PHE A 100 -6.96 -3.30 0.51
C PHE A 100 -6.61 -2.83 -0.91
N GLN A 101 -7.14 -1.67 -1.26
CA GLN A 101 -6.65 -0.84 -2.34
C GLN A 101 -6.55 0.60 -1.88
N CYS A 102 -5.53 1.31 -2.36
CA CYS A 102 -5.36 2.74 -2.10
C CYS A 102 -4.69 3.43 -3.29
N CYS A 103 -4.80 4.75 -3.33
CA CYS A 103 -4.07 5.59 -4.28
C CYS A 103 -3.41 6.76 -3.56
N LEU A 104 -2.19 7.08 -3.96
CA LEU A 104 -1.43 8.20 -3.43
C LEU A 104 -0.44 8.73 -4.48
N LYS A 105 -0.03 9.99 -4.32
CA LYS A 105 1.11 10.50 -5.06
C LYS A 105 2.37 9.81 -4.59
N ASN A 106 3.06 9.14 -5.50
CA ASN A 106 4.21 8.30 -5.19
C ASN A 106 5.49 9.13 -5.00
N TYR A 107 5.53 10.01 -4.00
CA TYR A 107 6.73 10.80 -3.71
C TYR A 107 7.81 9.91 -3.13
N ASN A 108 9.05 10.06 -3.62
CA ASN A 108 10.22 9.31 -3.15
C ASN A 108 9.98 7.79 -3.14
N ASP A 109 9.29 7.28 -4.16
CA ASP A 109 9.03 5.86 -4.36
C ASP A 109 8.40 5.18 -3.11
N VAL A 110 7.49 5.89 -2.42
CA VAL A 110 6.85 5.41 -1.18
C VAL A 110 6.09 4.09 -1.37
N VAL A 111 5.51 3.85 -2.55
CA VAL A 111 4.85 2.58 -2.87
C VAL A 111 5.89 1.45 -2.96
N GLU A 112 7.01 1.68 -3.64
CA GLU A 112 8.10 0.72 -3.76
C GLU A 112 8.70 0.40 -2.37
N HIS A 113 8.97 1.43 -1.57
CA HIS A 113 9.44 1.28 -0.20
C HIS A 113 8.42 0.54 0.68
N PHE A 114 7.11 0.75 0.50
CA PHE A 114 6.12 -0.06 1.19
C PHE A 114 6.25 -1.54 0.80
N LEU A 115 6.40 -1.86 -0.48
CA LEU A 115 6.56 -3.24 -0.94
C LEU A 115 7.82 -3.90 -0.35
N THR A 116 8.97 -3.23 -0.39
CA THR A 116 10.25 -3.81 0.00
C THR A 116 10.53 -3.76 1.51
N ASP A 117 10.22 -2.64 2.15
CA ASP A 117 10.64 -2.38 3.53
C ASP A 117 9.57 -2.85 4.52
N VAL A 118 8.30 -2.81 4.13
CA VAL A 118 7.17 -3.18 5.00
C VAL A 118 6.58 -4.52 4.60
N LEU A 119 5.97 -4.60 3.40
CA LEU A 119 5.15 -5.73 3.00
C LEU A 119 5.96 -7.04 2.99
N ALA A 120 7.16 -7.04 2.40
CA ALA A 120 8.07 -8.19 2.37
C ALA A 120 8.40 -8.75 3.77
N ASN A 121 8.48 -7.88 4.78
CA ASN A 121 8.81 -8.24 6.15
C ASN A 121 7.60 -8.84 6.90
N ILE A 122 6.38 -8.37 6.61
CA ILE A 122 5.20 -8.70 7.43
C ILE A 122 4.34 -9.84 6.88
N ILE A 123 4.47 -10.19 5.59
CA ILE A 123 3.60 -11.21 4.97
C ILE A 123 4.22 -12.61 4.99
N GLN A 124 3.36 -13.61 5.04
CA GLN A 124 3.70 -15.03 4.89
C GLN A 124 3.51 -15.50 3.44
N SER A 125 2.51 -14.95 2.73
CA SER A 125 2.23 -15.28 1.33
C SER A 125 1.42 -14.17 0.66
N SER A 126 1.45 -14.13 -0.67
CA SER A 126 0.68 -13.20 -1.50
C SER A 126 -0.34 -13.95 -2.36
N GLN A 127 -1.56 -13.43 -2.43
CA GLN A 127 -2.55 -13.83 -3.44
C GLN A 127 -2.56 -12.85 -4.62
N HIS A 128 -2.38 -11.55 -4.32
CA HIS A 128 -2.32 -10.50 -5.34
C HIS A 128 -1.55 -9.29 -4.81
N ILE A 129 -0.63 -8.78 -5.63
CA ILE A 129 0.04 -7.50 -5.39
C ILE A 129 0.14 -6.81 -6.75
N GLU A 130 -0.39 -5.59 -6.84
CA GLU A 130 -0.46 -4.86 -8.09
C GLU A 130 -0.24 -3.37 -7.85
N THR A 131 0.55 -2.75 -8.72
CA THR A 131 0.65 -1.29 -8.79
C THR A 131 0.23 -0.78 -10.15
N LYS A 132 -0.37 0.41 -10.18
CA LYS A 132 -0.81 1.06 -11.41
C LYS A 132 -0.47 2.54 -11.34
N ASN A 133 0.56 2.95 -12.06
CA ASN A 133 0.88 4.36 -12.22
C ASN A 133 -0.09 5.01 -13.22
N GLU A 134 -0.46 6.27 -12.98
CA GLU A 134 -1.41 7.00 -13.84
C GLU A 134 -0.91 7.24 -15.27
N GLU A 135 0.41 7.24 -15.50
CA GLU A 135 1.00 7.47 -16.83
C GLU A 135 1.27 6.17 -17.59
N GLU A 136 1.15 5.01 -16.94
CA GLU A 136 1.43 3.72 -17.55
C GLU A 136 0.15 3.09 -18.11
N ASP A 137 0.20 2.52 -19.31
CA ASP A 137 -0.96 1.86 -19.92
C ASP A 137 -1.35 0.55 -19.22
N ALA A 138 -0.38 -0.15 -18.63
CA ALA A 138 -0.56 -1.43 -17.95
C ALA A 138 -0.24 -1.31 -16.45
N SER A 139 -0.83 -2.18 -15.63
CA SER A 139 -0.40 -2.37 -14.25
C SER A 139 0.84 -3.27 -14.17
N LYS A 140 1.52 -3.21 -13.03
CA LYS A 140 2.64 -4.09 -12.67
C LYS A 140 2.14 -5.08 -11.62
N LEU A 141 2.35 -6.36 -11.86
CA LEU A 141 2.02 -7.43 -10.92
C LEU A 141 3.28 -7.87 -10.18
N PHE A 142 3.09 -8.33 -8.94
CA PHE A 142 4.18 -8.79 -8.08
C PHE A 142 3.81 -10.07 -7.33
N GLU A 143 4.82 -10.85 -7.00
CA GLU A 143 4.74 -12.06 -6.19
C GLU A 143 5.66 -11.98 -4.97
N TYR A 144 5.30 -12.68 -3.90
CA TYR A 144 6.16 -12.88 -2.73
C TYR A 144 6.95 -14.20 -2.85
N VAL A 145 8.26 -14.10 -2.99
CA VAL A 145 9.16 -15.24 -3.17
C VAL A 145 10.32 -15.13 -2.18
N ASN A 146 10.44 -16.12 -1.28
CA ASN A 146 11.57 -16.26 -0.34
C ASN A 146 11.88 -15.01 0.50
N GLY A 147 10.87 -14.23 0.91
CA GLY A 147 11.09 -13.01 1.69
C GLY A 147 11.18 -11.73 0.87
N GLU A 148 11.06 -11.81 -0.46
CA GLU A 148 11.17 -10.67 -1.36
C GLU A 148 9.88 -10.48 -2.18
N ILE A 149 9.59 -9.23 -2.54
CA ILE A 149 8.52 -8.88 -3.49
C ILE A 149 9.16 -8.69 -4.86
N VAL A 150 8.81 -9.55 -5.81
CA VAL A 150 9.39 -9.58 -7.16
C VAL A 150 8.32 -9.25 -8.20
N LYS A 151 8.68 -8.45 -9.20
CA LYS A 151 7.80 -8.15 -10.34
C LYS A 151 7.68 -9.37 -11.25
N VAL A 152 6.48 -9.65 -11.75
CA VAL A 152 6.20 -10.72 -12.73
C VAL A 152 5.81 -10.21 -14.11
#